data_AF-A0A7S2GND5-F1
#
_entry.id   AF-A0A7S2GND5-F1
#
_cell.length_a   1.000
_cell.length_b   1.000
_cell.length_c   1.000
_cell.angle_alpha   90.00
_cell.angle_beta   90.00
_cell.angle_gamma   90.00
#
_symmetry.space_group_name_H-M   'P 1'
#
loop_
_entity.id
_entity.type
_entity.pdbx_description
1 polymer ?
#
loop_
_entity_poly.entity_id
_entity_poly.type
_entity_poly.pdbx_seq_one_letter_code
_entity_poly.pdbx_strand_id
1 'polypeptide(L)'
;EAEKDNIPTVTCSMVVGIPRAKVLELLGDKDGETVYNMAQGVQSEPVKDRTCLKSLCSGKTFFRGTSLTTLHQVDHWLGEFALELHRRMETHRAESASAPTTLTVGVRTEPAVGGIQNPTSLTRTTKIAIGRGGSAAQ
;
A
#
# COMPACT_ATOMS: atom_id res chain seq x y z
N GLU A 1 2.46 -27.78 -0.35
CA GLU A 1 1.41 -27.55 0.67
C GLU A 1 0.64 -26.27 0.34
N ALA A 2 -0.21 -26.29 -0.69
CA ALA A 2 -0.83 -25.08 -1.27
C ALA A 2 -2.34 -25.23 -1.52
N GLU A 3 -3.04 -25.90 -0.59
CA GLU A 3 -4.46 -26.26 -0.75
C GLU A 3 -5.29 -25.91 0.50
N LYS A 4 -4.91 -24.87 1.25
CA LYS A 4 -5.65 -24.41 2.44
C LYS A 4 -6.40 -23.08 2.26
N ASP A 5 -6.12 -22.33 1.19
CA ASP A 5 -6.52 -20.91 1.12
C ASP A 5 -7.59 -20.60 0.07
N ASN A 6 -8.31 -21.61 -0.45
CA ASN A 6 -9.31 -21.36 -1.48
C ASN A 6 -10.72 -21.67 -0.97
N ILE A 7 -11.49 -20.63 -0.70
CA ILE A 7 -12.95 -20.76 -0.59
C ILE A 7 -13.45 -21.02 -2.02
N PRO A 8 -14.10 -22.17 -2.31
CA PRO A 8 -14.54 -22.52 -3.66
C PRO A 8 -15.79 -21.71 -4.05
N THR A 9 -15.64 -20.39 -4.14
CA THR A 9 -16.73 -19.45 -4.42
C THR A 9 -16.34 -18.53 -5.56
N VAL A 10 -17.23 -18.40 -6.54
CA VAL A 10 -17.05 -17.51 -7.70
C VAL A 10 -17.67 -16.13 -7.42
N THR A 11 -18.59 -16.03 -6.45
CA THR A 11 -19.33 -14.80 -6.16
C THR A 11 -19.58 -14.64 -4.66
N CYS A 12 -19.67 -13.39 -4.20
CA CYS A 12 -19.91 -13.06 -2.79
C CYS A 12 -21.18 -13.72 -2.23
N SER A 13 -22.22 -13.91 -3.05
CA SER A 13 -23.47 -14.59 -2.64
C SER A 13 -23.25 -16.04 -2.23
N MET A 14 -22.26 -16.73 -2.82
CA MET A 14 -21.97 -18.13 -2.49
C MET A 14 -21.32 -18.25 -1.12
N VAL A 15 -20.64 -17.21 -0.64
CA VAL A 15 -20.04 -17.16 0.70
C VAL A 15 -21.12 -17.20 1.78
N VAL A 16 -22.28 -16.60 1.53
CA VAL A 16 -23.43 -16.64 2.46
C VAL A 16 -23.95 -18.07 2.66
N GLY A 17 -23.83 -18.91 1.62
CA GLY A 17 -24.21 -20.33 1.69
C GLY A 17 -23.21 -21.21 2.45
N ILE A 18 -22.04 -20.69 2.82
CA ILE A 18 -21.02 -21.44 3.55
C ILE A 18 -21.22 -21.22 5.06
N PRO A 19 -21.17 -22.29 5.88
CA PRO A 19 -21.23 -22.15 7.32
C PRO A 19 -20.13 -21.21 7.84
N ARG A 20 -20.50 -20.25 8.70
CA ARG A 20 -19.57 -19.28 9.29
C ARG A 20 -18.31 -19.95 9.84
N ALA A 21 -18.46 -21.03 10.60
CA ALA A 21 -17.33 -21.78 11.16
C ALA A 21 -16.31 -22.22 10.11
N LYS A 22 -16.76 -22.57 8.90
CA LYS A 22 -15.87 -22.98 7.80
C LYS A 22 -15.13 -21.80 7.17
N VAL A 23 -15.78 -20.63 7.07
CA VAL A 23 -15.13 -19.40 6.60
C VAL A 23 -14.03 -18.97 7.57
N LEU A 24 -14.30 -19.03 8.87
CA LEU A 24 -13.34 -18.70 9.92
C LEU A 24 -12.17 -19.70 9.96
N GLU A 25 -12.42 -20.99 9.77
CA GLU A 25 -11.37 -22.01 9.68
C GLU A 25 -10.41 -21.75 8.50
N LEU A 26 -10.93 -21.31 7.35
CA LEU A 26 -10.15 -21.09 6.13
C LEU A 26 -9.41 -19.75 6.11
N LEU A 27 -9.99 -18.68 6.65
CA LEU A 27 -9.44 -17.32 6.58
C LEU A 27 -8.86 -16.81 7.91
N GLY A 28 -9.03 -17.56 8.99
CA GLY A 28 -8.78 -17.10 10.35
C GLY A 28 -9.90 -16.19 10.88
N ASP A 29 -9.92 -15.99 12.20
CA ASP A 29 -11.06 -15.36 12.88
C ASP A 29 -11.33 -13.93 12.43
N LYS A 30 -10.28 -13.11 12.28
CA LYS A 30 -10.44 -11.69 11.95
C LYS A 30 -10.90 -11.46 10.51
N ASP A 31 -10.19 -12.07 9.56
CA ASP A 31 -10.47 -11.87 8.14
C ASP A 31 -11.72 -12.66 7.73
N GLY A 32 -11.93 -13.84 8.30
CA GLY A 32 -13.13 -14.65 8.11
C GLY A 32 -14.40 -13.97 8.61
N GLU A 33 -14.37 -13.34 9.79
CA GLU A 33 -15.49 -12.56 10.30
C GLU A 33 -15.80 -11.36 9.40
N THR A 34 -14.77 -10.64 8.96
CA THR A 34 -14.93 -9.50 8.06
C THR A 34 -15.57 -9.94 6.74
N VAL A 35 -15.07 -11.02 6.12
CA VAL A 35 -15.59 -11.55 4.85
C VAL A 35 -17.03 -12.08 4.99
N TYR A 36 -17.34 -12.81 6.06
CA TYR A 36 -18.67 -13.36 6.31
C TYR A 36 -19.72 -12.26 6.50
N ASN A 37 -19.39 -11.20 7.24
CA ASN A 37 -20.27 -10.05 7.44
C ASN A 37 -20.45 -9.24 6.15
N MET A 38 -19.36 -9.00 5.41
CA MET A 38 -19.41 -8.29 4.12
C MET A 38 -20.27 -9.04 3.08
N ALA A 39 -20.22 -10.37 3.03
CA ALA A 39 -21.06 -11.17 2.13
C ALA A 39 -22.57 -11.00 2.39
N GLN A 40 -22.95 -10.62 3.62
CA GLN A 40 -24.32 -10.34 4.03
C GLN A 40 -24.67 -8.84 3.98
N GLY A 41 -23.77 -8.00 3.49
CA GLY A 41 -23.95 -6.55 3.46
C GLY A 41 -23.78 -5.86 4.81
N VAL A 42 -23.19 -6.54 5.81
CA VAL A 42 -22.90 -5.97 7.13
C VAL A 42 -21.46 -5.48 7.16
N GLN A 43 -21.27 -4.16 7.32
CA GLN A 43 -19.98 -3.55 7.57
C GLN A 43 -20.10 -2.54 8.71
N SER A 44 -19.38 -2.78 9.80
CA SER A 44 -19.41 -1.98 11.02
C SER A 44 -18.15 -1.13 11.23
N GLU A 45 -17.29 -1.01 10.21
CA GLU A 45 -16.14 -0.11 10.27
C GLU A 45 -16.61 1.36 10.37
N PRO A 46 -16.23 2.09 11.43
CA PRO A 46 -16.67 3.46 11.62
C PRO A 46 -16.09 4.38 10.53
N VAL A 47 -16.86 5.42 10.19
CA VAL A 47 -16.37 6.48 9.32
C VAL A 47 -15.20 7.18 10.03
N LYS A 48 -14.05 7.24 9.36
CA LYS A 48 -12.87 7.93 9.88
C LYS A 48 -12.94 9.38 9.44
N ASP A 49 -13.02 10.30 10.40
CA ASP A 49 -12.93 11.73 10.14
C ASP A 49 -11.51 12.09 9.67
N ARG A 50 -11.33 12.15 8.35
CA ARG A 50 -10.05 12.51 7.73
C ARG A 50 -10.23 13.71 6.84
N THR A 51 -9.73 14.84 7.32
CA THR A 51 -9.59 16.07 6.53
C THR A 51 -8.23 16.18 5.84
N CYS A 52 -7.27 15.33 6.23
CA CYS A 52 -5.89 15.40 5.78
C CYS A 52 -5.35 14.03 5.34
N LEU A 53 -4.41 14.05 4.40
CA LEU A 53 -3.77 12.85 3.86
C LEU A 53 -2.84 12.20 4.90
N LYS A 54 -2.82 10.87 4.93
CA LYS A 54 -1.95 10.08 5.83
C LYS A 54 -0.50 9.99 5.31
N SER A 55 -0.30 10.05 4.00
CA SER A 55 1.01 9.99 3.35
C SER A 55 0.98 10.72 2.01
N LEU A 56 2.15 11.21 1.60
CA LEU A 56 2.40 11.79 0.29
C LEU A 56 3.35 10.85 -0.46
N CYS A 57 3.09 10.65 -1.74
CA CYS A 57 3.89 9.76 -2.59
C CYS A 57 4.05 10.36 -3.98
N SER A 58 5.25 10.21 -4.54
CA SER A 58 5.57 10.46 -5.94
C SER A 58 6.31 9.23 -6.47
N GLY A 59 5.90 8.73 -7.63
CA GLY A 59 6.47 7.53 -8.21
C GLY A 59 5.87 7.23 -9.58
N LYS A 60 6.54 6.35 -10.31
CA LYS A 60 6.14 5.95 -11.67
C LYS A 60 6.47 4.49 -11.88
N THR A 61 5.57 3.78 -12.57
CA THR A 61 5.86 2.44 -13.06
C THR A 61 6.50 2.54 -14.44
N PHE A 62 7.67 1.92 -14.59
CA PHE A 62 8.39 1.83 -15.85
C PHE A 62 8.13 0.45 -16.45
N PHE A 63 7.34 0.41 -17.52
CA PHE A 63 6.96 -0.84 -18.15
C PHE A 63 7.92 -1.21 -19.29
N ARG A 64 8.32 -2.49 -19.34
CA ARG A 64 9.00 -3.12 -20.49
C ARG A 64 10.18 -2.28 -21.00
N GLY A 65 10.07 -1.71 -22.21
CA GLY A 65 11.13 -0.93 -22.86
C GLY A 65 11.44 0.41 -22.21
N THR A 66 10.68 0.82 -21.20
CA THR A 66 10.95 2.05 -20.41
C THR A 66 11.59 1.76 -19.06
N SER A 67 11.87 0.50 -18.74
CA SER A 67 12.54 0.10 -17.50
C SER A 67 13.88 0.83 -17.34
N LEU A 68 14.17 1.25 -16.11
CA LEU A 68 15.42 1.93 -15.79
C LEU A 68 16.53 0.88 -15.75
N THR A 69 17.48 0.95 -16.68
CA THR A 69 18.56 -0.03 -16.84
C THR A 69 19.92 0.52 -16.39
N THR A 70 20.00 1.81 -16.12
CA THR A 70 21.25 2.49 -15.73
C THR A 70 21.07 3.25 -14.41
N LEU A 71 22.15 3.35 -13.64
CA LEU A 71 22.14 4.15 -12.40
C LEU A 71 21.81 5.62 -12.67
N HIS A 72 22.26 6.19 -13.79
CA HIS A 72 21.94 7.57 -14.16
C HIS A 72 20.44 7.79 -14.37
N GLN A 73 19.75 6.85 -15.01
CA GLN A 73 18.29 6.93 -15.16
C GLN A 73 17.57 6.84 -13.81
N VAL A 74 18.05 5.96 -12.92
CA VAL A 74 17.51 5.85 -11.55
C VAL A 74 17.72 7.15 -10.77
N ASP A 75 18.92 7.71 -10.81
CA ASP A 75 19.26 8.95 -10.12
C ASP A 75 18.42 10.13 -10.61
N HIS A 76 18.30 10.29 -11.94
CA HIS A 76 17.44 11.30 -12.56
C HIS A 76 15.99 11.20 -12.07
N TRP A 77 15.37 10.02 -12.19
CA TRP A 77 13.96 9.87 -11.79
C TRP A 77 13.76 9.97 -10.29
N LEU A 78 14.71 9.50 -9.49
CA LEU A 78 14.67 9.68 -8.04
C LEU A 78 14.71 11.16 -7.67
N GLY A 79 15.53 11.96 -8.36
CA GLY A 79 15.56 13.41 -8.23
C GLY A 79 14.23 14.07 -8.59
N GLU A 80 13.63 13.69 -9.72
CA GLU A 80 12.32 14.20 -10.13
C GLU A 80 11.22 13.87 -9.11
N PHE A 81 11.20 12.65 -8.58
CA PHE A 81 10.25 12.26 -7.54
C PHE A 81 10.46 13.02 -6.24
N ALA A 82 11.72 13.23 -5.84
CA ALA A 82 12.05 14.01 -4.65
C ALA A 82 11.63 15.48 -4.79
N LEU A 83 11.84 16.08 -5.96
CA LEU A 83 11.46 17.46 -6.25
C LEU A 83 9.95 17.64 -6.20
N GLU A 84 9.19 16.75 -6.84
CA GLU A 84 7.73 16.78 -6.81
C GLU A 84 7.18 16.52 -5.40
N LEU A 85 7.76 15.55 -4.68
CA LEU A 85 7.36 15.26 -3.31
C LEU A 85 7.62 16.47 -2.39
N HIS A 86 8.74 17.16 -2.57
CA HIS A 86 9.06 18.37 -1.83
C HIS A 86 8.05 19.50 -2.10
N ARG A 87 7.68 19.75 -3.37
CA ARG A 87 6.65 20.74 -3.73
C ARG A 87 5.32 20.43 -3.05
N ARG A 88 4.88 19.18 -3.11
CA ARG A 88 3.62 18.74 -2.48
C ARG A 88 3.69 18.79 -0.95
N MET A 89 4.85 18.50 -0.37
CA MET A 89 5.08 18.61 1.07
C MET A 89 4.93 20.07 1.54
N GLU A 90 5.42 21.04 0.77
CA GLU A 90 5.30 22.46 1.14
C GLU A 90 3.84 22.92 1.15
N THR A 91 3.05 22.53 0.14
CA THR A 91 1.60 22.78 0.13
C THR A 91 0.90 22.08 1.29
N HIS A 92 1.21 20.81 1.52
CA HIS A 92 0.64 20.04 2.62
C HIS A 92 0.95 20.66 3.98
N ARG A 93 2.16 21.20 4.18
CA ARG A 93 2.56 21.86 5.42
C ARG A 93 1.85 23.19 5.65
N ALA A 94 1.44 23.88 4.59
CA ALA A 94 0.62 25.09 4.70
C ALA A 94 -0.81 24.76 5.17
N GLU A 95 -1.34 23.61 4.77
CA GLU A 95 -2.71 23.16 5.07
C GLU A 95 -2.81 22.29 6.33
N SER A 96 -1.71 21.64 6.74
CA SER A 96 -1.67 20.69 7.83
C SER A 96 -0.67 21.11 8.91
N ALA A 97 -1.05 20.94 10.18
CA ALA A 97 -0.18 21.24 11.32
C ALA A 97 0.95 20.19 11.53
N SER A 98 1.11 19.22 10.63
CA SER A 98 1.99 18.07 10.82
C SER A 98 2.95 17.88 9.65
N ALA A 99 4.23 17.68 9.96
CA ALA A 99 5.26 17.35 8.98
C ALA A 99 5.49 15.83 8.87
N PRO A 100 5.78 15.30 7.67
CA PRO A 100 6.20 13.90 7.52
C PRO A 100 7.51 13.62 8.26
N THR A 101 7.54 12.53 9.04
CA THR A 101 8.71 12.12 9.84
C THR A 101 9.43 10.89 9.28
N THR A 102 8.86 10.28 8.24
CA THR A 102 9.30 9.00 7.68
C THR A 102 9.27 9.07 6.16
N LEU A 103 10.33 8.57 5.53
CA LEU A 103 10.44 8.41 4.07
C LEU A 103 10.51 6.92 3.74
N THR A 104 9.65 6.49 2.81
CA THR A 104 9.64 5.13 2.28
C THR A 104 9.98 5.16 0.80
N VAL A 105 10.95 4.33 0.40
CA VAL A 105 11.32 4.11 -1.00
C VAL A 105 10.94 2.68 -1.38
N GLY A 106 10.09 2.55 -2.39
CA GLY A 106 9.70 1.28 -2.98
C GLY A 106 10.29 1.13 -4.38
N VAL A 107 10.88 -0.01 -4.68
CA VAL A 107 11.43 -0.36 -5.99
C VAL A 107 10.84 -1.69 -6.43
N ARG A 108 10.40 -1.77 -7.68
CA ARG A 108 10.01 -3.03 -8.32
C ARG A 108 11.04 -3.37 -9.38
N THR A 109 11.58 -4.58 -9.30
CA THR A 109 12.52 -5.11 -10.30
C THR A 109 11.80 -6.13 -11.17
N GLU A 110 11.94 -5.99 -12.48
CA GLU A 110 11.55 -7.04 -13.42
C GLU A 110 12.60 -8.17 -13.40
N PRO A 111 12.18 -9.43 -13.59
CA PRO A 111 13.11 -10.54 -13.65
C PRO A 111 14.08 -10.38 -14.83
N ALA A 112 15.37 -10.63 -14.57
CA ALA A 112 16.40 -10.61 -15.59
C ALA A 112 16.24 -11.83 -16.52
N VAL A 113 15.58 -11.62 -17.66
CA VAL A 113 15.50 -12.55 -18.82
C VAL A 113 14.69 -13.84 -18.57
N GLY A 114 13.58 -13.98 -19.32
CA GLY A 114 13.00 -15.27 -19.72
C GLY A 114 12.39 -16.20 -18.66
N GLY A 115 12.53 -15.90 -17.37
CA GLY A 115 11.91 -16.70 -16.30
C GLY A 115 10.47 -16.28 -16.01
N ILE A 116 9.58 -17.26 -15.81
CA ILE A 116 8.27 -17.08 -15.15
C ILE A 116 8.54 -16.80 -13.66
N GLN A 117 9.16 -15.68 -13.35
CA GLN A 117 9.39 -15.24 -11.98
C GLN A 117 8.60 -13.96 -11.75
N ASN A 118 7.87 -13.93 -10.64
CA ASN A 118 7.06 -12.78 -10.29
C ASN A 118 7.97 -11.56 -10.04
N PRO A 119 7.56 -10.36 -10.48
CA PRO A 119 8.33 -9.14 -10.24
C PRO A 119 8.54 -8.92 -8.73
N THR A 120 9.80 -8.77 -8.33
CA THR A 120 10.18 -8.61 -6.93
C THR A 120 10.02 -7.15 -6.51
N SER A 121 9.41 -6.92 -5.34
CA SER A 121 9.28 -5.59 -4.74
C SER A 121 10.19 -5.48 -3.53
N LEU A 122 11.04 -4.45 -3.52
CA LEU A 122 11.86 -4.07 -2.37
C LEU A 122 11.31 -2.77 -1.79
N THR A 123 11.21 -2.68 -0.47
CA THR A 123 10.80 -1.44 0.20
C THR A 123 11.70 -1.18 1.38
N ARG A 124 12.15 0.07 1.51
CA ARG A 124 12.97 0.51 2.65
C ARG A 124 12.40 1.80 3.22
N THR A 125 12.33 1.86 4.54
CA THR A 125 11.77 2.99 5.27
C THR A 125 12.80 3.54 6.24
N THR A 126 12.93 4.86 6.30
CA THR A 126 13.82 5.56 7.22
C THR A 126 13.14 6.76 7.85
N LYS A 127 13.59 7.17 9.03
CA LYS A 127 13.19 8.44 9.64
C LYS A 127 13.88 9.59 8.91
N ILE A 128 13.17 10.69 8.76
CA ILE A 128 13.67 11.93 8.17
C ILE A 128 13.37 13.09 9.14
N ALA A 129 14.32 13.99 9.30
CA ALA A 129 14.19 15.16 10.15
C ALA A 129 13.97 16.41 9.30
N ILE A 130 12.76 16.56 8.73
CA ILE A 130 12.41 17.71 7.86
C ILE A 130 11.73 18.84 8.69
N GLY A 131 12.15 19.00 9.96
CA GLY A 131 11.65 20.06 10.85
C GLY A 131 10.48 19.63 11.75
N ARG A 132 10.46 20.25 12.96
CA ARG A 132 9.65 19.94 14.17
C ARG A 132 9.13 18.50 14.24
N GLY A 133 9.87 17.67 14.98
CA GLY A 133 9.34 16.41 15.50
C GLY A 133 7.96 16.66 16.09
N GLY A 134 6.98 15.85 15.67
CA GLY A 134 5.58 16.07 15.95
C GLY A 134 5.35 16.43 17.42
N SER A 135 5.01 17.69 17.67
CA SER A 135 4.22 18.04 18.84
C SER A 135 2.79 17.95 18.35
N ALA A 136 2.13 16.85 18.68
CA ALA A 136 0.68 16.85 18.78
C ALA A 136 0.34 17.86 19.89
N ALA A 137 -0.03 19.08 19.50
CA ALA A 137 -0.70 20.00 20.38
C ALA A 137 -2.20 19.70 20.29
N GLN A 138 -2.72 19.19 21.42
CA GLN A 138 -4.11 19.02 21.86
C GLN A 138 -5.01 18.04 21.11
#